data_AF-A0A2J0L4S1-F1
#
_entry.id   AF-A0A2J0L4S1-F1
#
_cell.length_a   1.000
_cell.length_b   1.000
_cell.length_c   1.000
_cell.angle_alpha   90.00
_cell.angle_beta   90.00
_cell.angle_gamma   90.00
#
_symmetry.space_group_name_H-M   'P 1'
#
loop_
_entity.id
_entity.type
_entity.pdbx_description
1 polymer ?
#
loop_
_entity_poly.entity_id
_entity_poly.type
_entity_poly.pdbx_seq_one_letter_code
_entity_poly.pdbx_strand_id
1 'polypeptide(L)' 'TNEVIEVIAAQGGKVAGVASIIDRSTGKAKFEVPFKSLAKIDVKTYEEHNCPLCKQGLPLTKPGSRK' A
#
# COMPACT_ATOMS: atom_id res chain seq x y z
N THR A 1 -1.08 -8.50 1.48
CA THR A 1 -1.02 -8.89 2.90
C THR A 1 -2.14 -9.84 3.27
N ASN A 2 -3.41 -9.53 2.98
CA ASN A 2 -4.53 -10.45 3.25
C ASN A 2 -4.33 -11.84 2.60
N GLU A 3 -3.90 -11.90 1.34
CA GLU A 3 -3.54 -13.16 0.66
C GLU A 3 -2.52 -14.00 1.45
N VAL A 4 -1.52 -13.35 2.06
CA VAL A 4 -0.49 -14.05 2.85
C VAL A 4 -1.05 -14.52 4.20
N ILE A 5 -1.92 -13.73 4.83
CA ILE A 5 -2.62 -14.12 6.06
C ILE A 5 -3.49 -15.36 5.80
N GLU A 6 -4.22 -15.38 4.70
CA GLU A 6 -5.05 -16.51 4.27
C GLU A 6 -4.22 -17.77 4.06
N VAL A 7 -3.07 -17.66 3.39
CA VAL A 7 -2.15 -18.79 3.19
C VAL A 7 -1.62 -19.33 4.53
N ILE A 8 -1.22 -18.46 5.46
CA ILE A 8 -0.76 -18.88 6.79
C ILE A 8 -1.87 -19.61 7.54
N ALA A 9 -3.10 -19.07 7.52
CA ALA A 9 -4.25 -19.67 8.18
C ALA A 9 -4.60 -21.05 7.57
N ALA A 10 -4.55 -21.19 6.24
CA ALA A 10 -4.81 -22.46 5.56
C ALA A 10 -3.80 -23.56 5.93
N GLN A 11 -2.58 -23.19 6.35
CA GLN A 11 -1.56 -24.12 6.83
C GLN A 11 -1.59 -24.33 8.35
N GLY A 12 -2.66 -23.88 9.03
CA GLY A 12 -2.81 -23.99 10.49
C GLY A 12 -1.97 -23.01 11.30
N GLY A 13 -1.32 -22.04 10.64
CA GLY A 13 -0.58 -20.98 11.29
C GLY A 13 -1.48 -19.92 11.89
N LYS A 14 -1.00 -19.25 12.94
CA LYS A 14 -1.69 -18.11 13.59
C LYS A 14 -0.88 -16.84 13.38
N VAL A 15 -1.48 -15.85 12.75
CA VAL A 15 -0.83 -14.55 12.53
C VAL A 15 -0.88 -13.74 13.82
N ALA A 16 0.29 -13.41 14.37
CA ALA A 16 0.39 -12.61 15.60
C ALA A 16 0.25 -11.08 15.35
N GLY A 17 0.50 -10.63 14.13
CA GLY A 17 0.42 -9.23 13.75
C GLY A 17 0.92 -8.98 12.32
N VAL A 18 0.66 -7.77 11.83
CA VAL A 18 1.12 -7.25 10.54
C VAL A 18 2.03 -6.05 10.81
N ALA A 19 3.11 -5.93 10.04
CA ALA A 19 3.97 -4.75 10.10
C ALA A 19 4.37 -4.25 8.71
N SER A 20 4.60 -2.94 8.59
CA SER A 20 5.20 -2.32 7.41
C SER A 20 6.22 -1.24 7.77
N ILE A 21 7.09 -0.90 6.83
CA ILE A 21 7.98 0.27 6.99
C ILE A 21 7.16 1.54 6.77
N ILE A 22 6.47 1.63 5.62
CA ILE A 22 5.64 2.77 5.25
C ILE A 22 4.17 2.33 5.22
N ASP A 23 3.30 3.11 5.85
CA ASP A 23 1.86 3.01 5.74
C ASP A 23 1.32 4.19 4.91
N ARG A 24 0.87 3.89 3.70
CA ARG A 24 0.21 4.83 2.78
C ARG A 24 -1.31 4.69 2.75
N SER A 25 -1.87 3.86 3.62
CA SER A 25 -3.29 3.51 3.59
C SER A 25 -4.19 4.61 4.17
N THR A 26 -3.61 5.67 4.73
CA THR A 26 -4.32 6.74 5.43
C THR A 26 -5.26 6.21 6.51
N GLY A 27 -4.85 5.13 7.19
CA GLY A 27 -5.64 4.47 8.24
C GLY A 27 -6.75 3.54 7.70
N LYS A 28 -6.82 3.32 6.39
CA LYS A 28 -7.78 2.38 5.76
C LYS A 28 -7.32 0.94 5.82
N ALA A 29 -6.03 0.67 6.04
CA ALA A 29 -5.54 -0.69 6.22
C ALA A 29 -6.12 -1.27 7.52
N LYS A 30 -7.04 -2.23 7.37
CA LYS A 30 -7.66 -2.95 8.48
C LYS A 30 -7.24 -4.40 8.41
N PHE A 31 -6.71 -4.88 9.52
CA PHE A 31 -6.35 -6.28 9.73
C PHE A 31 -7.01 -6.74 11.03
N GLU A 32 -7.42 -8.01 11.08
CA GLU A 32 -8.02 -8.62 12.29
C GLU A 32 -6.99 -8.85 13.41
N VAL A 33 -5.72 -8.56 13.12
CA VAL A 33 -4.57 -8.70 14.01
C VAL A 33 -3.88 -7.35 14.21
N PRO A 34 -3.09 -7.16 15.27
CA PRO A 34 -2.38 -5.91 15.51
C PRO A 34 -1.55 -5.48 14.30
N PHE A 35 -1.71 -4.21 13.89
CA PHE A 35 -0.95 -3.62 12.79
C PHE A 35 -0.07 -2.48 13.29
N LYS A 36 1.21 -2.48 12.89
CA LYS A 36 2.16 -1.41 13.18
C LYS A 36 2.93 -1.00 11.92
N SER A 37 3.20 0.28 11.78
CA SER A 37 4.10 0.81 10.76
C SER A 37 5.20 1.67 11.39
N LEU A 38 6.37 1.74 10.74
CA LEU A 38 7.44 2.62 11.20
C LEU A 38 7.14 4.09 10.87
N ALA A 39 6.56 4.37 9.70
CA ALA A 39 6.13 5.70 9.30
C ALA A 39 4.79 5.66 8.57
N LYS A 40 4.02 6.74 8.73
CA LYS A 40 2.77 7.00 8.00
C LYS A 40 3.00 8.14 7.02
N ILE A 41 2.63 7.95 5.77
CA ILE A 41 2.74 8.97 4.73
C ILE A 41 1.39 9.12 4.06
N ASP A 42 0.89 10.35 4.00
CA ASP A 42 -0.29 10.69 3.21
C ASP A 42 0.13 11.01 1.77
N VAL A 43 -0.24 10.13 0.84
CA VAL A 43 0.01 10.31 -0.60
C VAL A 43 -1.32 10.47 -1.30
N LYS A 44 -1.55 11.66 -1.86
CA LYS A 44 -2.76 11.94 -2.63
C LYS A 44 -2.78 11.10 -3.90
N THR A 45 -3.87 10.37 -4.08
CA THR A 45 -4.16 9.66 -5.33
C THR A 45 -5.07 10.55 -6.16
N TYR A 46 -4.76 10.68 -7.45
CA TYR A 46 -5.55 11.49 -8.38
C TYR A 46 -6.14 10.58 -9.44
N GLU A 47 -7.39 10.86 -9.82
CA GLU A 47 -7.94 10.34 -11.06
C GLU A 47 -7.11 10.81 -12.25
N GLU A 48 -7.04 10.01 -13.30
CA GLU A 48 -6.24 10.29 -14.50
C GLU A 48 -6.49 11.70 -15.06
N HIS A 49 -7.77 12.06 -15.23
CA HIS A 49 -8.20 13.37 -15.74
C HIS A 49 -8.01 14.52 -14.74
N ASN A 50 -7.72 14.22 -13.47
CA ASN A 50 -7.53 15.21 -12.40
C ASN A 50 -6.10 15.29 -11.87
N CYS A 51 -5.15 14.58 -12.48
CA CYS A 51 -3.76 14.67 -12.09
C CYS A 51 -3.17 16.06 -12.43
N PRO A 52 -2.71 16.84 -11.42
CA PRO A 52 -2.18 18.19 -11.66
C PRO A 52 -0.90 18.17 -12.48
N LEU A 53 -0.08 17.12 -12.35
CA LEU A 53 1.17 16.98 -13.11
C LEU A 53 0.89 16.59 -14.58
N CYS A 54 -0.12 15.75 -14.83
CA CYS A 54 -0.53 15.42 -16.20
C CYS A 54 -1.08 16.65 -16.94
N LYS A 55 -1.87 17.49 -16.25
CA LYS A 55 -2.38 18.75 -16.82
C LYS A 55 -1.27 19.74 -17.21
N GLN A 56 -0.11 19.65 -16.56
CA GLN A 56 1.06 20.47 -16.88
C GLN A 56 1.88 19.93 -18.07
N GLY A 57 1.54 18.75 -18.60
CA GLY A 57 2.24 18.15 -19.75
C GLY A 57 3.69 17.74 -19.46
N LEU A 58 4.05 17.51 -18.19
CA LEU A 58 5.41 17.15 -17.81
C LEU A 58 5.79 15.75 -18.33
N PRO A 59 7.03 15.54 -18.80
CA PRO A 59 7.48 14.24 -19.25
C PRO A 59 7.50 13.25 -18.07
N LEU A 60 6.69 12.20 -18.18
CA LEU A 60 6.61 11.15 -17.17
C LEU A 60 7.70 10.11 -17.42
N THR A 61 8.51 9.86 -16.40
CA THR A 61 9.41 8.70 -16.39
C THR A 61 8.80 7.62 -15.51
N LYS A 62 8.72 6.39 -16.03
CA LYS A 62 8.33 5.22 -15.25
C LYS A 62 9.58 4.55 -14.68
N PRO A 63 9.91 4.75 -13.38
CA PRO A 63 11.07 4.10 -12.79
C PRO A 63 10.80 2.60 -12.61
N GLY A 64 11.77 1.77 -12.97
CA GLY A 64 11.74 0.32 -12.79
C GLY A 64 11.84 -0.48 -14.09
N SER A 65 11.97 -1.80 -13.97
CA SER A 65 12.23 -2.70 -15.11
C SER A 65 10.98 -3.09 -15.92
N ARG A 66 9.79 -2.73 -15.46
CA ARG A 66 8.53 -3.06 -16.13
C ARG A 66 8.08 -1.84 -16.95
N LYS A 67 7.91 -2.04 -18.26
CA LYS A 67 7.28 -1.05 -19.17
C LYS A 67 5.89 -0.66 -18.68
#